data_AF-A0A7C4BFP9-F1
#
_entry.id   AF-A0A7C4BFP9-F1
#
_cell.length_a   1.000
_cell.length_b   1.000
_cell.length_c   1.000
_cell.angle_alpha   90.00
_cell.angle_beta   90.00
_cell.angle_gamma   90.00
#
_symmetry.space_group_name_H-M   'P 1'
#
loop_
_entity.id
_entity.type
_entity.pdbx_description
1 polymer ?
#
loop_
_entity_poly.entity_id
_entity_poly.type
_entity_poly.pdbx_seq_one_letter_code
_entity_poly.pdbx_strand_id
1 'polypeptide(L)'
;MAAAQDVLVGILYNVFPRAVLHGGTAIWRCYHGNRFSEDLDVYLEKDPKKIELFFETSQRRGFEIRKKRVKENSLYSALRLGEAEVGLEATFRRVRGWCK
;
A
#
# COMPACT_ATOMS: atom_id res chain seq x y z
N MET A 1 -10.05 5.35 11.78
CA MET A 1 -8.99 4.42 11.34
C MET A 1 -9.19 3.92 9.90
N ALA A 2 -10.41 3.54 9.46
CA ALA A 2 -10.66 3.12 8.07
C ALA A 2 -10.39 4.19 6.98
N ALA A 3 -10.78 5.46 7.24
CA ALA A 3 -10.70 6.51 6.21
C ALA A 3 -9.27 6.80 5.69
N ALA A 4 -8.25 6.71 6.55
CA ALA A 4 -6.85 6.90 6.15
C ALA A 4 -6.38 5.78 5.21
N GLN A 5 -6.80 4.55 5.49
CA GLN A 5 -6.49 3.38 4.66
C GLN A 5 -7.21 3.46 3.31
N ASP A 6 -8.49 3.89 3.28
CA ASP A 6 -9.23 4.09 2.03
C ASP A 6 -8.59 5.15 1.13
N VAL A 7 -8.16 6.27 1.71
CA VAL A 7 -7.44 7.31 0.96
C VAL A 7 -6.12 6.76 0.43
N LEU A 8 -5.37 6.01 1.24
CA LEU A 8 -4.09 5.44 0.83
C LEU A 8 -4.24 4.42 -0.29
N VAL A 9 -5.26 3.56 -0.20
CA VAL A 9 -5.63 2.62 -1.26
C VAL A 9 -6.03 3.38 -2.53
N GLY A 10 -6.80 4.46 -2.41
CA GLY A 10 -7.17 5.29 -3.55
C GLY A 10 -5.95 5.86 -4.27
N ILE A 11 -4.97 6.37 -3.51
CA ILE A 11 -3.69 6.84 -4.06
C ILE A 11 -2.91 5.68 -4.70
N LEU A 12 -2.88 4.52 -4.03
CA LEU A 12 -2.19 3.33 -4.52
C LEU A 12 -2.75 2.89 -5.88
N TYR A 13 -4.05 2.74 -6.02
CA TYR A 13 -4.68 2.31 -7.28
C TYR A 13 -4.62 3.38 -8.37
N ASN A 14 -4.56 4.66 -8.00
CA ASN A 14 -4.34 5.74 -8.96
C ASN A 14 -2.94 5.65 -9.60
N VAL A 15 -1.92 5.39 -8.79
CA VAL A 15 -0.52 5.32 -9.24
C VAL A 15 -0.16 3.94 -9.82
N PHE A 16 -0.70 2.87 -9.22
CA PHE A 16 -0.51 1.47 -9.58
C PHE A 16 -1.87 0.81 -9.83
N PRO A 17 -2.49 1.02 -11.01
CA PRO A 17 -3.78 0.40 -11.34
C PRO A 17 -3.72 -1.13 -11.43
N ARG A 18 -2.51 -1.69 -11.55
CA ARG A 18 -2.23 -3.14 -11.55
C ARG A 18 -1.75 -3.66 -10.20
N ALA A 19 -1.83 -2.85 -9.15
CA ALA A 19 -1.54 -3.31 -7.80
C ALA A 19 -2.51 -4.44 -7.43
N VAL A 20 -1.98 -5.54 -6.89
CA VAL A 20 -2.80 -6.63 -6.37
C VAL A 20 -2.68 -6.61 -4.85
N LEU A 21 -3.77 -6.34 -4.15
CA LEU A 21 -3.82 -6.52 -2.70
C LEU A 21 -3.68 -8.00 -2.39
N HIS A 22 -2.80 -8.36 -1.47
CA HIS A 22 -2.65 -9.73 -0.96
C HIS A 22 -2.49 -9.69 0.56
N GLY A 23 -2.08 -10.79 1.19
CA GLY A 23 -1.82 -10.82 2.64
C GLY A 23 -3.03 -10.63 3.55
N GLY A 24 -2.77 -10.23 4.79
CA GLY A 24 -3.77 -10.08 5.86
C GLY A 24 -4.81 -8.99 5.56
N THR A 25 -4.44 -8.00 4.75
CA THR A 25 -5.31 -6.94 4.26
C THR A 25 -6.43 -7.45 3.35
N ALA A 26 -6.13 -8.42 2.48
CA ALA A 26 -7.14 -9.07 1.63
C ALA A 26 -8.08 -9.98 2.44
N ILE A 27 -7.54 -10.68 3.45
CA ILE A 27 -8.33 -11.47 4.39
C ILE A 27 -9.26 -10.56 5.22
N TRP A 28 -8.77 -9.41 5.67
CA TRP A 28 -9.57 -8.50 6.47
C TRP A 28 -10.69 -7.80 5.66
N ARG A 29 -10.35 -7.25 4.47
CA ARG A 29 -11.34 -6.55 3.62
C ARG A 29 -12.33 -7.48 2.93
N CYS A 30 -11.95 -8.70 2.56
CA CYS A 30 -12.85 -9.63 1.87
C CYS A 30 -13.52 -10.66 2.79
N TYR A 31 -12.96 -10.95 3.98
CA TYR A 31 -13.46 -12.01 4.88
C TYR A 31 -13.91 -11.53 6.28
N HIS A 32 -14.10 -10.22 6.52
CA HIS A 32 -14.64 -9.71 7.80
C HIS A 32 -13.85 -10.23 9.03
N GLY A 33 -12.52 -10.28 8.92
CA GLY A 33 -11.66 -10.76 10.00
C GLY A 33 -11.73 -9.88 11.27
N ASN A 34 -11.77 -10.50 12.45
CA ASN A 34 -12.00 -9.82 13.74
C ASN A 34 -10.78 -9.05 14.30
N ARG A 35 -9.74 -8.80 13.48
CA ARG A 35 -8.53 -8.04 13.86
C ARG A 35 -8.26 -6.97 12.81
N PHE A 36 -8.25 -5.71 13.23
CA PHE A 36 -7.89 -4.57 12.37
C PHE A 36 -6.43 -4.74 11.92
N SER A 37 -6.19 -4.93 10.62
CA SER A 37 -4.82 -4.95 10.07
C SER A 37 -4.42 -3.53 9.73
N GLU A 38 -3.53 -2.96 10.54
CA GLU A 38 -2.88 -1.66 10.31
C GLU A 38 -1.92 -1.71 9.11
N ASP A 39 -1.51 -2.90 8.69
CA ASP A 39 -0.61 -3.15 7.55
C ASP A 39 -1.35 -3.47 6.24
N LEU A 40 -0.88 -2.88 5.14
CA LEU A 40 -1.36 -3.01 3.78
C LEU A 40 -0.37 -3.82 2.93
N ASP A 41 -0.69 -5.09 2.67
CA ASP A 41 0.14 -5.99 1.85
C ASP A 41 -0.26 -5.93 0.37
N VAL A 42 0.67 -5.53 -0.50
CA VAL A 42 0.40 -5.30 -1.93
C VAL A 42 1.48 -5.89 -2.82
N TYR A 43 1.10 -6.37 -4.01
CA TYR A 43 2.03 -6.73 -5.07
C TYR A 43 2.05 -5.60 -6.08
N LEU A 44 3.24 -5.05 -6.33
CA LEU A 44 3.45 -3.96 -7.27
C LEU A 44 4.48 -4.36 -8.31
N GLU A 45 4.35 -3.81 -9.52
CA GLU A 45 5.46 -3.83 -10.47
C GLU A 45 6.53 -2.83 -9.99
N LYS A 46 7.81 -3.23 -10.02
CA LYS A 46 8.92 -2.37 -9.62
C LYS A 46 9.07 -1.23 -10.62
N ASP A 47 8.50 -0.09 -10.28
CA ASP A 47 8.61 1.15 -11.06
C ASP A 47 9.02 2.29 -10.12
N PRO A 48 10.31 2.68 -10.12
CA PRO A 48 10.82 3.69 -9.19
C PRO A 48 10.11 5.04 -9.35
N LYS A 49 9.76 5.44 -10.58
CA LYS A 49 9.06 6.71 -10.84
C LYS A 49 7.68 6.72 -10.22
N LYS A 50 6.94 5.61 -10.34
CA LYS A 50 5.62 5.47 -9.70
C LYS A 50 5.73 5.41 -8.18
N ILE A 51 6.75 4.77 -7.63
CA ILE A 51 6.98 4.74 -6.19
C ILE A 51 7.21 6.17 -5.67
N GLU A 52 8.04 6.96 -6.35
CA GLU A 52 8.24 8.38 -6.00
C GLU A 52 6.95 9.18 -6.11
N LEU A 53 6.20 9.01 -7.20
CA LEU A 53 4.90 9.66 -7.39
C LEU A 53 3.89 9.31 -6.29
N PHE A 54 3.87 8.04 -5.84
CA PHE A 54 3.03 7.58 -4.75
C PHE A 54 3.37 8.30 -3.44
N PHE A 55 4.65 8.40 -3.10
CA PHE A 55 5.08 9.11 -1.89
C PHE A 55 4.80 10.61 -1.98
N GLU A 56 5.06 11.24 -3.11
CA GLU A 56 4.75 12.66 -3.33
C GLU A 56 3.25 12.93 -3.19
N THR A 57 2.41 12.10 -3.81
CA THR A 57 0.95 12.23 -3.73
C THR A 57 0.45 11.99 -2.32
N SER A 58 1.04 11.05 -1.59
CA SER A 58 0.73 10.78 -0.19
C SER A 58 1.09 11.97 0.71
N GLN A 59 2.28 12.55 0.54
CA GLN A 59 2.69 13.74 1.29
C GLN A 59 1.80 14.95 0.99
N ARG A 60 1.42 15.18 -0.27
CA ARG A 60 0.47 16.24 -0.66
C ARG A 60 -0.92 16.08 -0.03
N ARG A 61 -1.32 14.83 0.24
CA ARG A 61 -2.58 14.49 0.92
C ARG A 61 -2.49 14.60 2.45
N GLY A 62 -1.32 14.96 2.99
CA GLY A 62 -1.09 15.13 4.42
C GLY A 62 -0.53 13.89 5.13
N PHE A 63 -0.10 12.86 4.39
CA PHE A 63 0.55 11.70 5.01
C PHE A 63 2.01 12.00 5.35
N GLU A 64 2.38 11.73 6.59
CA GLU A 64 3.75 11.75 7.08
C GLU A 64 4.40 10.38 6.89
N ILE A 65 5.51 10.32 6.15
CA ILE A 65 6.27 9.09 5.94
C ILE A 65 7.21 8.90 7.13
N ARG A 66 6.86 8.01 8.07
CA ARG A 66 7.70 7.72 9.25
C ARG A 66 8.86 6.78 8.95
N LYS A 67 8.61 5.76 8.13
CA LYS A 67 9.63 4.80 7.70
C LYS A 67 9.49 4.55 6.22
N LYS A 68 10.62 4.51 5.52
CA LYS A 68 10.73 4.07 4.13
C LYS A 68 11.92 3.12 4.03
N ARG A 69 11.64 1.84 3.79
CA ARG A 69 12.63 0.79 3.57
C ARG A 69 12.38 0.19 2.20
N VAL A 70 13.22 0.56 1.24
CA VAL A 70 13.19 -0.04 -0.10
C VAL A 70 14.27 -1.10 -0.15
N LYS A 71 13.87 -2.37 -0.24
CA LYS A 71 14.74 -3.50 -0.56
C LYS A 71 14.67 -3.82 -2.05
N GLU A 72 15.52 -4.74 -2.50
CA GLU A 72 15.61 -5.12 -3.91
C GLU A 72 14.28 -5.64 -4.49
N ASN A 73 13.54 -6.40 -3.67
CA ASN A 73 12.30 -7.10 -4.04
C ASN A 73 11.08 -6.73 -3.16
N SER A 74 11.24 -5.85 -2.18
CA SER A 74 10.14 -5.38 -1.35
C SER A 74 10.32 -3.93 -0.94
N LEU A 75 9.21 -3.28 -0.62
CA LEU A 75 9.13 -1.92 -0.14
C LEU A 75 8.25 -1.92 1.09
N TYR A 76 8.81 -1.54 2.21
CA TYR A 76 8.08 -1.35 3.45
C TYR A 76 8.04 0.14 3.77
N SER A 77 6.86 0.68 4.02
CA SER A 77 6.70 2.06 4.42
C SER A 77 5.65 2.22 5.50
N ALA A 78 5.96 2.95 6.56
CA ALA A 78 4.98 3.35 7.56
C ALA A 78 4.56 4.79 7.27
N LEU A 79 3.27 4.99 7.02
CA LEU A 79 2.64 6.26 6.71
C LEU A 79 1.68 6.64 7.84
N ARG A 80 1.71 7.89 8.27
CA ARG A 80 0.85 8.39 9.33
C ARG A 80 0.00 9.54 8.80
N LEU A 81 -1.31 9.51 9.07
CA LEU A 81 -2.24 10.59 8.76
C LEU A 81 -2.90 11.03 10.06
N GLY A 82 -2.37 12.08 10.68
CA GLY A 82 -2.84 12.58 11.98
C GLY A 82 -2.64 11.56 13.11
N GLU A 83 -3.72 10.96 13.59
CA GLU A 83 -3.71 9.93 14.65
C GLU A 83 -3.74 8.49 14.09
N ALA A 84 -3.96 8.32 12.78
CA ALA A 84 -3.99 7.00 12.15
C ALA A 84 -2.62 6.64 11.56
N GLU A 85 -2.10 5.47 11.89
CA GLU A 85 -0.89 4.90 11.28
C GLU A 85 -1.28 3.75 10.34
N VAL A 86 -0.65 3.70 9.17
CA VAL A 86 -0.87 2.67 8.15
C VAL A 86 0.51 2.16 7.69
N GLY A 87 0.76 0.89 7.96
CA GLY A 87 1.88 0.16 7.38
C GLY A 87 1.57 -0.19 5.93
N LEU A 88 2.54 -0.07 5.03
CA LEU A 88 2.44 -0.50 3.64
C LEU A 88 3.62 -1.41 3.34
N GLU A 89 3.31 -2.67 3.06
CA GLU A 89 4.27 -3.66 2.62
C GLU A 89 3.97 -4.04 1.17
N ALA A 90 4.77 -3.50 0.27
CA ALA A 90 4.73 -3.83 -1.14
C ALA A 90 5.80 -4.87 -1.49
N THR A 91 5.41 -5.98 -2.09
CA THR A 91 6.35 -6.91 -2.72
C THR A 91 6.42 -6.64 -4.21
N PHE A 92 7.63 -6.44 -4.72
CA PHE A 92 7.86 -6.24 -6.13
C PHE A 92 7.73 -7.56 -6.87
N ARG A 93 6.61 -7.75 -7.55
CA ARG A 93 6.36 -8.94 -8.35
C ARG A 93 5.76 -8.50 -9.68
N ARG A 94 6.32 -8.98 -10.79
CA ARG A 94 5.65 -8.90 -12.09
C ARG A 94 4.45 -9.83 -12.06
N VAL A 95 3.32 -9.32 -11.60
CA VAL A 95 2.06 -10.04 -11.71
C VAL A 95 1.60 -9.89 -13.15
N ARG A 96 1.99 -10.86 -14.00
CA ARG A 96 1.20 -11.14 -15.21
C ARG A 96 -0.11 -11.69 -14.68
N GLY A 97 -1.18 -10.90 -14.75
CA GLY A 97 -2.53 -11.40 -14.51
C GLY A 97 -2.82 -12.49 -15.53
N TRP A 98 -2.48 -13.73 -15.19
CA TRP A 98 -2.90 -14.90 -15.92
C TRP A 98 -4.14 -15.41 -15.21
N CYS A 99 -5.30 -14.91 -15.64
CA CYS A 99 -6.53 -15.66 -15.48
C CYS A 99 -6.41 -16.83 -16.47
N LYS A 100 -6.34 -18.06 -15.96
CA LYS A 100 -6.54 -19.26 -16.76
C LYS A 100 -7.91 -19.81 -16.42
#